data_AF-A0A352NA05-F1
#
_entry.id   AF-A0A352NA05-F1
#
_cell.length_a   1.000
_cell.length_b   1.000
_cell.length_c   1.000
_cell.angle_alpha   90.00
_cell.angle_beta   90.00
_cell.angle_gamma   90.00
#
_symmetry.space_group_name_H-M   'P 1'
#
loop_
_entity.id
_entity.type
_entity.pdbx_description
1 polymer ?
#
loop_
_entity_poly.entity_id
_entity_poly.type
_entity_poly.pdbx_seq_one_letter_code
_entity_poly.pdbx_strand_id
1 'polypeptide(L)'
;MNKDIKIVQVVVPADVSTHTTLTADLETDLGIPSEFIDDCKPVIIAKEGSTFAGKVLDEIPSIAASKLVITEGATGLAVGDIYTVALIKGSLDKSTAVASGEPAT
;
A
#
# COMPACT_ATOMS: atom_id res chain seq x y z
N MET A 1 -21.13 -7.95 -4.42
CA MET A 1 -20.42 -6.66 -4.33
C MET A 1 -19.16 -6.79 -5.17
N ASN A 2 -19.11 -6.16 -6.34
CA ASN A 2 -17.90 -6.15 -7.15
C ASN A 2 -16.92 -5.20 -6.45
N LYS A 3 -15.77 -5.73 -6.05
CA LYS A 3 -14.68 -4.92 -5.51
C LYS A 3 -13.93 -4.36 -6.71
N ASP A 4 -14.02 -3.05 -6.93
CA ASP A 4 -13.16 -2.39 -7.90
C ASP A 4 -11.77 -2.26 -7.26
N ILE A 5 -10.81 -3.00 -7.79
CA ILE A 5 -9.42 -2.99 -7.33
C ILE A 5 -8.57 -2.36 -8.42
N LYS A 6 -7.81 -1.32 -8.07
CA LYS A 6 -6.79 -0.73 -8.94
C LYS A 6 -5.42 -1.02 -8.36
N ILE A 7 -4.52 -1.55 -9.18
CA ILE A 7 -3.15 -1.82 -8.79
C ILE A 7 -2.26 -0.74 -9.39
N VAL A 8 -1.44 -0.13 -8.54
CA VAL A 8 -0.48 0.90 -8.92
C VAL A 8 0.90 0.50 -8.42
N GLN A 9 1.93 0.99 -9.10
CA GLN A 9 3.31 0.86 -8.67
C GLN A 9 3.87 2.24 -8.36
N VAL A 10 4.52 2.36 -7.22
CA VAL A 10 5.14 3.61 -6.77
C VAL A 10 6.62 3.35 -6.57
N VAL A 11 7.44 4.10 -7.30
CA VAL A 11 8.90 4.02 -7.22
C VAL A 11 9.39 5.07 -6.25
N VAL A 12 10.28 4.68 -5.32
CA VAL A 12 10.93 5.62 -4.42
C VAL A 12 11.93 6.48 -5.22
N PRO A 13 11.72 7.81 -5.34
CA PRO A 13 12.60 8.68 -6.10
C PRO A 13 13.94 8.91 -5.38
N ALA A 14 14.95 9.35 -6.13
CA ALA A 14 16.33 9.52 -5.64
C ALA A 14 16.46 10.49 -4.44
N ASP A 15 15.56 11.45 -4.31
CA ASP A 15 15.57 12.46 -3.24
C ASP A 15 14.96 11.98 -1.91
N VAL A 16 14.42 10.75 -1.82
CA VAL A 16 13.83 10.22 -0.57
C VAL A 16 14.84 9.88 0.52
N SER A 17 16.15 10.04 0.26
CA SER A 17 17.25 9.71 1.20
C SER A 17 17.15 10.30 2.63
N THR A 18 16.21 11.22 2.89
CA THR A 18 15.90 11.77 4.23
C THR A 18 14.42 11.78 4.60
N HIS A 19 13.55 11.21 3.76
CA HIS A 19 12.10 11.30 3.91
C HIS A 19 11.55 10.08 4.64
N THR A 20 10.77 10.33 5.68
CA THR A 20 10.04 9.30 6.41
C THR A 20 8.75 8.86 5.71
N THR A 21 8.41 9.51 4.59
CA THR A 21 7.17 9.29 3.84
C THR A 21 7.42 9.43 2.35
N LEU A 22 6.81 8.52 1.58
CA LEU A 22 6.68 8.60 0.13
C LEU A 22 5.26 9.08 -0.20
N THR A 23 5.15 10.07 -1.08
CA THR A 23 3.85 10.62 -1.49
C THR A 23 3.73 10.55 -3.01
N ALA A 24 2.58 10.08 -3.51
CA ALA A 24 2.22 10.11 -4.93
C ALA A 24 0.79 10.63 -5.08
N ASP A 25 0.57 11.52 -6.04
CA ASP A 25 -0.77 12.03 -6.36
C ASP A 25 -1.59 10.96 -7.08
N LEU A 26 -2.77 10.63 -6.55
CA LEU A 26 -3.58 9.56 -7.10
C LEU A 26 -4.11 9.93 -8.50
N GLU A 27 -4.44 11.20 -8.74
CA GLU A 27 -5.04 11.64 -10.01
C GLU A 27 -3.95 11.94 -11.05
N THR A 28 -2.94 12.73 -10.69
CA THR A 28 -1.94 13.21 -11.66
C THR A 28 -0.80 12.23 -11.88
N ASP A 29 -0.32 11.54 -10.85
CA ASP A 29 0.80 10.60 -10.99
C ASP A 29 0.31 9.18 -11.34
N LEU A 30 -0.84 8.77 -10.78
CA LEU A 30 -1.33 7.39 -10.86
C LEU A 30 -2.59 7.20 -11.73
N GLY A 31 -3.21 8.29 -12.21
CA GLY A 31 -4.37 8.22 -13.10
C GLY A 31 -5.62 7.59 -12.47
N ILE A 32 -5.74 7.66 -11.15
CA ILE A 32 -6.88 7.16 -10.38
C ILE A 32 -7.94 8.26 -10.32
N PRO A 33 -9.16 8.03 -10.83
CA PRO A 33 -10.18 9.06 -10.84
C PRO A 33 -10.68 9.35 -9.42
N SER A 34 -10.98 10.61 -9.12
CA SER A 34 -11.44 11.06 -7.79
C SER A 34 -12.64 10.30 -7.24
N GLU A 35 -13.59 9.88 -8.09
CA GLU A 35 -14.74 9.04 -7.73
C GLU A 35 -14.36 7.66 -7.13
N PHE A 36 -13.10 7.24 -7.32
CA PHE A 36 -12.54 6.03 -6.75
C PHE A 36 -11.87 6.30 -5.40
N ILE A 37 -11.34 7.52 -5.19
CA ILE A 37 -10.46 7.86 -4.07
C ILE A 37 -11.21 7.90 -2.74
N ASP A 38 -12.40 8.49 -2.70
CA ASP A 38 -13.14 8.78 -1.46
C ASP A 38 -13.49 7.53 -0.64
N ASP A 39 -13.65 6.37 -1.27
CA ASP A 39 -14.06 5.11 -0.64
C ASP A 39 -13.02 3.99 -0.81
N CYS A 40 -11.79 4.33 -1.20
CA CYS A 40 -10.75 3.32 -1.38
C CYS A 40 -9.80 3.22 -0.19
N LYS A 41 -9.34 2.00 0.07
CA LYS A 41 -8.30 1.71 1.05
C LYS A 41 -7.04 1.22 0.32
N PRO A 42 -5.87 1.82 0.59
CA PRO A 42 -4.62 1.35 0.00
C PRO A 42 -4.08 0.17 0.82
N VAL A 43 -3.54 -0.83 0.12
CA VAL A 43 -2.89 -1.99 0.72
C VAL A 43 -1.62 -2.27 -0.07
N ILE A 44 -0.46 -2.28 0.59
CA ILE A 44 0.78 -2.73 -0.04
C ILE A 44 0.72 -4.25 -0.16
N ILE A 45 0.84 -4.75 -1.38
CA ILE A 45 0.78 -6.19 -1.68
C ILE A 45 2.13 -6.77 -2.05
N ALA A 46 3.07 -5.93 -2.49
CA ALA A 46 4.45 -6.32 -2.75
C ALA A 46 5.39 -5.12 -2.62
N LYS A 47 6.64 -5.42 -2.30
CA LYS A 47 7.77 -4.49 -2.35
C LYS A 47 8.91 -5.19 -3.09
N GLU A 48 9.42 -4.56 -4.13
CA GLU A 48 10.66 -4.95 -4.78
C GLU A 48 11.77 -4.05 -4.24
N GLY A 49 12.65 -4.62 -3.42
CA GLY A 49 13.76 -3.88 -2.83
C GLY A 49 14.91 -3.75 -3.82
N SER A 50 15.48 -2.55 -3.95
CA SER A 50 16.62 -2.30 -4.85
C SER A 50 17.89 -3.08 -4.48
N THR A 51 17.96 -3.57 -3.24
CA THR A 51 19.08 -4.35 -2.69
C THR A 51 18.84 -5.86 -2.66
N PHE A 52 17.69 -6.36 -3.16
CA PHE A 52 17.24 -7.77 -3.09
C PHE A 52 17.25 -8.40 -1.68
N ALA A 53 17.49 -7.60 -0.63
CA ALA A 53 17.27 -8.04 0.74
C ALA A 53 15.76 -8.15 0.92
N GLY A 54 15.27 -9.35 1.29
CA GLY A 54 13.88 -9.55 1.64
C GLY A 54 13.51 -8.62 2.79
N LYS A 55 12.95 -7.45 2.46
CA LYS A 55 12.49 -6.48 3.46
C LYS A 55 11.13 -6.96 3.95
N VAL A 56 10.93 -6.87 5.27
CA VAL A 56 9.61 -7.03 5.87
C VAL A 56 8.73 -5.90 5.33
N LEU A 57 7.50 -6.20 4.94
CA LEU A 57 6.48 -5.19 4.65
C LEU A 57 6.01 -4.62 5.99
N ASP A 58 6.63 -3.52 6.41
CA ASP A 58 6.30 -2.79 7.65
C ASP A 58 5.83 -1.36 7.39
N GLU A 59 5.82 -0.93 6.13
CA GLU A 59 5.30 0.37 5.73
C GLU A 59 3.77 0.45 5.83
N ILE A 60 3.28 1.65 6.14
CA ILE A 60 1.85 1.90 6.35
C ILE A 60 1.34 2.77 5.20
N PRO A 61 0.55 2.20 4.26
CA PRO A 61 -0.09 2.98 3.22
C PRO A 61 -1.34 3.69 3.76
N SER A 62 -1.55 4.93 3.36
CA SER A 62 -2.74 5.72 3.68
C SER A 62 -3.08 6.67 2.55
N ILE A 63 -4.31 7.18 2.53
CA ILE A 63 -4.73 8.21 1.58
C ILE A 63 -5.05 9.47 2.36
N ALA A 64 -4.43 10.58 1.97
CA ALA A 64 -4.65 11.89 2.56
C ALA A 64 -4.73 12.94 1.45
N ALA A 65 -5.84 13.69 1.39
CA ALA A 65 -6.06 14.76 0.41
C ALA A 65 -5.75 14.35 -1.04
N SER A 66 -6.32 13.22 -1.49
CA SER A 66 -6.10 12.63 -2.83
C SER A 66 -4.68 12.17 -3.13
N LYS A 67 -3.82 12.03 -2.11
CA LYS A 67 -2.47 11.50 -2.26
C LYS A 67 -2.33 10.17 -1.55
N LEU A 68 -1.67 9.23 -2.21
CA LEU A 68 -1.18 8.02 -1.57
C LEU A 68 0.06 8.38 -0.77
N VAL A 69 0.04 8.09 0.52
CA VAL A 69 1.15 8.30 1.45
C VAL A 69 1.59 6.95 1.98
N ILE A 70 2.85 6.59 1.75
CA ILE A 70 3.49 5.41 2.31
C ILE A 70 4.48 5.89 3.36
N THR A 71 4.16 5.64 4.63
CA THR A 71 5.06 5.96 5.74
C THR A 71 6.08 4.85 5.90
N GLU A 72 7.34 5.23 6.07
CA GLU A 72 8.43 4.28 6.27
C GLU A 72 8.19 3.41 7.51
N GLY A 73 8.61 2.15 7.41
CA GLY A 73 8.72 1.26 8.56
C GLY A 73 10.12 1.33 9.19
N ALA A 74 10.43 0.37 10.05
CA ALA A 74 11.70 0.27 10.75
C ALA A 74 12.91 0.10 9.81
N THR A 75 12.69 -0.39 8.59
CA THR A 75 13.76 -0.65 7.62
C THR A 75 14.07 0.52 6.67
N GLY A 76 13.29 1.60 6.77
CA GLY A 76 13.43 2.82 5.95
C GLY A 76 13.11 2.64 4.46
N LEU A 77 12.82 3.76 3.80
CA LEU A 77 12.66 3.83 2.35
C LEU A 77 14.04 3.84 1.68
N ALA A 78 14.29 2.90 0.76
CA ALA A 78 15.50 2.94 -0.05
C ALA A 78 15.18 3.45 -1.46
N VAL A 79 16.07 4.28 -2.00
CA VAL A 79 15.97 4.77 -3.37
C VAL A 79 15.87 3.59 -4.34
N GLY A 80 14.93 3.69 -5.27
CA GLY A 80 14.68 2.65 -6.27
C GLY A 80 13.85 1.47 -5.77
N ASP A 81 13.45 1.43 -4.49
CA ASP A 81 12.43 0.47 -4.04
C ASP A 81 11.12 0.72 -4.81
N ILE A 82 10.44 -0.35 -5.20
CA ILE A 82 9.15 -0.30 -5.91
C ILE A 82 8.07 -0.91 -5.03
N TYR A 83 7.07 -0.12 -4.70
CA TYR A 83 5.90 -0.55 -3.94
C TYR A 83 4.74 -0.83 -4.88
N THR A 84 4.20 -2.05 -4.83
CA THR A 84 2.95 -2.39 -5.51
C THR A 84 1.81 -2.24 -4.51
N VAL A 85 0.90 -1.32 -4.81
CA VAL A 85 -0.23 -0.96 -3.94
C VAL A 85 -1.54 -1.30 -4.63
N ALA A 86 -2.38 -2.07 -3.94
CA ALA A 86 -3.77 -2.29 -4.32
C ALA A 86 -4.63 -1.23 -3.65
N LEU A 87 -5.29 -0.40 -4.44
CA LEU A 87 -6.34 0.50 -4.01
C LEU A 87 -7.66 -0.25 -4.16
N ILE A 88 -8.32 -0.53 -3.03
CA ILE A 88 -9.52 -1.37 -2.98
C ILE A 88 -10.70 -0.46 -2.63
N LYS A 89 -11.66 -0.32 -3.55
CA LYS A 89 -12.91 0.42 -3.29
C LYS A 89 -13.90 -0.46 -2.52
N GLY A 90 -14.50 0.09 -1.48
CA GLY A 90 -15.45 -0.60 -0.60
C GLY A 90 -14.84 -1.25 0.63
N SER A 91 -15.71 -1.77 1.51
CA SER A 91 -15.31 -2.41 2.75
C SER A 91 -14.52 -3.69 2.51
N LEU A 92 -13.30 -3.73 3.06
CA LEU A 92 -12.61 -4.98 3.33
C LEU A 92 -13.28 -5.58 4.58
N ASP A 93 -14.35 -6.35 4.40
CA ASP A 93 -14.86 -7.18 5.49
C ASP A 93 -13.72 -8.08 5.94
N LYS A 94 -13.22 -7.81 7.15
CA LYS A 94 -12.19 -8.61 7.80
C LYS A 94 -12.82 -9.98 8.03
N SER A 95 -12.64 -10.89 7.08
CA SER A 95 -13.07 -12.28 7.25
C SER A 95 -12.14 -12.91 8.29
N THR A 96 -12.51 -12.77 9.57
CA THR A 96 -11.93 -13.58 10.62
C THR A 96 -12.44 -15.00 10.40
N ALA A 97 -11.72 -15.79 9.61
CA ALA A 97 -11.80 -17.23 9.73
C ALA A 97 -11.25 -17.59 11.11
N VAL A 98 -12.13 -17.58 12.12
CA VAL A 98 -11.85 -18.35 13.34
C VAL A 98 -11.84 -19.80 12.90
N ALA A 99 -10.65 -20.40 12.84
CA ALA A 99 -10.55 -21.83 12.77
C ALA A 99 -11.24 -22.35 14.04
N SER A 100 -12.42 -22.95 13.88
CA SER A 100 -13.05 -23.75 14.93
C SER A 100 -12.14 -24.96 15.19
N GLY A 101 -11.09 -24.73 15.97
CA GLY A 101 -10.29 -25.79 16.55
C GLY A 101 -11.13 -26.43 17.64
N GLU A 102 -11.86 -27.48 17.29
CA GLU A 102 -12.49 -28.39 18.22
C GLU A 102 -11.38 -29.03 19.08
N PRO A 103 -11.33 -28.82 20.41
CA PRO A 103 -10.47 -29.65 21.23
C PRO A 103 -11.13 -31.02 21.36
N ALA A 104 -10.55 -31.99 20.66
CA ALA A 104 -10.83 -33.40 20.86
C ALA A 104 -10.49 -33.79 22.31
N THR A 105 -11.48 -34.26 23.06
CA THR A 105 -11.36 -35.30 24.10
C THR A 105 -12.71 -35.94 24.34
#